data_AF-A0A7R7AF86-F1
#
_entry.id   AF-A0A7R7AF86-F1
#
_cell.length_a   1.000
_cell.length_b   1.000
_cell.length_c   1.000
_cell.angle_alpha   90.00
_cell.angle_beta   90.00
_cell.angle_gamma   90.00
#
_symmetry.space_group_name_H-M   'P 1'
#
loop_
_entity.id
_entity.type
_entity.pdbx_description
1 polymer ?
#
loop_
_entity_poly.entity_id
_entity_poly.type
_entity_poly.pdbx_seq_one_letter_code
_entity_poly.pdbx_strand_id
1 'polypeptide(L)'
;MKRGAENVKTTAPVEVEKRSPPIDIKDADQTRVLCVLLTLNAVVSYRSVPRILELFKSKTNYAVSWIPHFTSVINWSLRLGLGCLTQVQAITKPWVAIIDHSIDIGTKKALVVLRVEVDTLSKRGAAVRLEDCECIGLTISEKVTGDTLYLEFEEIFNRAGKPLAIIKDRDATLNKGVRLWSNQQEVPVPTIDDIGHTIATALKAQFEKLDIYKRFTALISHGAKCMRQTELAFLKWFNKTGHF
;
A
#
# COMPACT_ATOMS: atom_id res chain seq x y z
N MET A 1 31.53 28.37 -71.42
CA MET A 1 32.28 28.63 -70.17
C MET A 1 31.73 29.94 -69.60
N LYS A 2 30.75 29.98 -68.71
CA LYS A 2 30.71 29.44 -67.34
C LYS A 2 29.27 29.03 -66.95
N ARG A 3 29.18 28.02 -66.09
CA ARG A 3 27.96 27.55 -65.41
C ARG A 3 27.57 28.53 -64.30
N GLY A 4 26.28 28.65 -64.04
CA GLY A 4 25.72 29.30 -62.86
C GLY A 4 24.25 28.96 -62.75
N ALA A 5 23.94 27.75 -62.28
CA ALA A 5 22.58 27.35 -61.94
C ALA A 5 22.27 27.91 -60.54
N GLU A 6 21.40 28.91 -60.46
CA GLU A 6 20.81 29.36 -59.21
C GLU A 6 19.79 28.32 -58.74
N ASN A 7 20.15 27.61 -57.68
CA ASN A 7 19.31 26.61 -57.05
C ASN A 7 18.38 27.34 -56.07
N VAL A 8 17.15 27.62 -56.49
CA VAL A 8 16.09 28.14 -55.62
C VAL A 8 15.74 27.04 -54.60
N LYS A 9 16.27 27.16 -53.38
CA LYS A 9 15.83 26.37 -52.24
C LYS A 9 14.45 26.86 -51.81
N THR A 10 13.42 26.13 -52.22
CA THR A 10 12.07 26.22 -51.65
C THR A 10 12.15 25.84 -50.17
N THR A 11 12.10 26.82 -49.28
CA THR A 11 11.97 26.60 -47.84
C THR A 11 10.56 26.12 -47.54
N ALA A 12 10.43 24.85 -47.15
CA ALA A 12 9.19 24.31 -46.61
C ALA A 12 8.80 25.10 -45.35
N PRO A 13 7.49 25.39 -45.12
CA PRO A 13 7.06 26.05 -43.90
C PRO A 13 7.36 25.14 -42.71
N VAL A 14 8.11 25.70 -41.75
CA VAL A 14 8.32 25.10 -40.43
C VAL A 14 6.95 24.91 -39.78
N GLU A 15 6.53 23.66 -39.57
CA GLU A 15 5.37 23.36 -38.74
C GLU A 15 5.63 23.92 -37.35
N VAL A 16 4.97 25.04 -37.05
CA VAL A 16 4.91 25.57 -35.68
C VAL A 16 4.13 24.53 -34.88
N GLU A 17 4.88 23.74 -34.12
CA GLU A 17 4.37 22.81 -33.13
C GLU A 17 3.33 23.56 -32.28
N LYS A 18 2.04 23.30 -32.52
CA LYS A 18 0.92 23.92 -31.80
C LYS A 18 1.04 23.50 -30.35
N ARG A 19 1.73 24.30 -29.53
CA ARG A 19 1.71 24.15 -28.08
C ARG A 19 0.26 24.24 -27.65
N SER A 20 -0.24 23.17 -27.05
CA SER A 20 -1.55 23.16 -26.40
C SER A 20 -1.66 24.38 -25.49
N PRO A 21 -2.81 25.07 -25.47
CA PRO A 21 -3.00 26.23 -24.61
C PRO A 21 -2.65 25.88 -23.16
N PRO A 22 -2.10 26.84 -22.38
CA PRO A 22 -1.79 26.61 -20.99
C PRO A 22 -3.06 26.16 -20.27
N ILE A 23 -2.93 25.03 -19.58
CA ILE A 23 -3.99 24.44 -18.78
C ILE A 23 -4.37 25.39 -17.65
N ASP A 24 -5.67 25.64 -17.45
CA ASP A 24 -6.16 26.36 -16.27
C ASP A 24 -5.81 25.56 -15.00
N ILE A 25 -5.23 26.24 -14.01
CA ILE A 25 -4.83 25.66 -12.74
C ILE A 25 -6.03 25.05 -12.01
N LYS A 26 -7.21 25.68 -12.09
CA LYS A 26 -8.42 25.17 -11.42
C LYS A 26 -8.90 23.86 -12.05
N ASP A 27 -8.90 23.79 -13.37
CA ASP A 27 -9.20 22.56 -14.12
C ASP A 27 -8.17 21.45 -13.82
N ALA A 28 -6.93 21.85 -13.50
CA ALA A 28 -5.87 20.93 -13.09
C ALA A 28 -6.06 20.30 -11.77
N ASP A 29 -6.47 21.09 -10.81
CA ASP A 29 -6.74 20.56 -9.49
C ASP A 29 -7.94 19.61 -9.53
N GLN A 30 -9.00 19.95 -10.27
CA GLN A 30 -10.14 19.04 -10.45
C GLN A 30 -9.76 17.72 -11.11
N THR A 31 -8.99 17.76 -12.21
CA THR A 31 -8.54 16.55 -12.91
C THR A 31 -7.64 15.70 -12.01
N ARG A 32 -6.70 16.31 -11.29
CA ARG A 32 -5.82 15.62 -10.33
C ARG A 32 -6.60 14.93 -9.23
N VAL A 33 -7.53 15.66 -8.60
CA VAL A 33 -8.38 15.14 -7.52
C VAL A 33 -9.21 13.97 -8.04
N LEU A 34 -9.86 14.11 -9.20
CA LEU A 34 -10.63 13.02 -9.80
C LEU A 34 -9.77 11.79 -10.07
N CYS A 35 -8.56 11.95 -10.62
CA CYS A 35 -7.65 10.83 -10.84
C CYS A 35 -7.33 10.07 -9.56
N VAL A 36 -7.04 10.79 -8.46
CA VAL A 36 -6.74 10.19 -7.16
C VAL A 36 -7.97 9.51 -6.57
N LEU A 37 -9.15 10.12 -6.65
CA LEU A 37 -10.41 9.53 -6.17
C LEU A 37 -10.78 8.27 -6.96
N LEU A 38 -10.57 8.24 -8.28
CA LEU A 38 -10.78 7.02 -9.08
C LEU A 38 -9.89 5.88 -8.59
N THR A 39 -8.64 6.16 -8.23
CA THR A 39 -7.74 5.15 -7.68
C THR A 39 -8.15 4.71 -6.27
N LEU A 40 -8.39 5.65 -5.35
CA LEU A 40 -8.57 5.34 -3.93
C LEU A 40 -10.00 4.89 -3.60
N ASN A 41 -11.02 5.54 -4.17
CA ASN A 41 -12.42 5.28 -3.83
C ASN A 41 -13.06 4.28 -4.79
N ALA A 42 -12.73 4.33 -6.09
CA ALA A 42 -13.27 3.40 -7.08
C ALA A 42 -12.37 2.18 -7.34
N VAL A 43 -11.22 2.09 -6.66
CA VAL A 43 -10.27 0.96 -6.75
C VAL A 43 -9.80 0.72 -8.19
N VAL A 44 -9.64 1.79 -8.96
CA VAL A 44 -9.23 1.74 -10.35
C VAL A 44 -7.70 1.71 -10.45
N SER A 45 -7.17 0.81 -11.26
CA SER A 45 -5.72 0.77 -11.51
C SER A 45 -5.22 2.10 -12.11
N TYR A 46 -4.01 2.52 -11.75
CA TYR A 46 -3.40 3.74 -12.29
C TYR A 46 -3.42 3.82 -13.82
N ARG A 47 -3.23 2.68 -14.51
CA ARG A 47 -3.25 2.60 -15.99
C ARG A 47 -4.65 2.69 -16.59
N SER A 48 -5.67 2.31 -15.83
CA SER A 48 -7.06 2.42 -16.25
C SER A 48 -7.59 3.84 -16.13
N VAL A 49 -7.08 4.65 -15.18
CA VAL A 49 -7.55 6.03 -14.96
C VAL A 49 -7.51 6.89 -16.24
N PRO A 50 -6.39 6.98 -17.00
CA PRO A 50 -6.37 7.73 -18.27
C PRO A 50 -7.38 7.22 -19.30
N ARG A 51 -7.56 5.89 -19.39
CA ARG A 51 -8.51 5.27 -20.33
C ARG A 51 -9.96 5.60 -19.99
N ILE A 52 -10.27 5.67 -18.69
CA ILE A 52 -11.58 6.10 -18.20
C ILE A 52 -11.81 7.57 -18.57
N LEU A 53 -10.85 8.45 -18.31
CA LEU A 53 -10.98 9.87 -18.67
C LEU A 53 -11.15 10.07 -20.18
N GLU A 54 -10.45 9.27 -21.00
CA GLU A 54 -10.62 9.27 -22.45
C GLU A 54 -12.02 8.82 -22.89
N LEU A 55 -12.57 7.80 -22.24
CA LEU A 55 -13.94 7.36 -22.48
C LEU A 55 -14.94 8.47 -22.14
N PHE A 56 -14.80 9.12 -20.99
CA PHE A 56 -15.67 10.23 -20.60
C PHE A 56 -15.55 11.40 -21.58
N LYS A 57 -14.33 11.80 -21.95
CA LYS A 57 -14.09 12.88 -22.93
C LYS A 57 -14.70 12.58 -24.30
N SER A 58 -14.67 11.32 -24.74
CA SER A 58 -15.16 10.93 -26.07
C SER A 58 -16.65 10.59 -26.14
N LYS A 59 -17.28 10.25 -25.01
CA LYS A 59 -18.68 9.76 -24.96
C LYS A 59 -19.63 10.62 -24.15
N THR A 60 -19.14 11.66 -23.47
CA THR A 60 -19.95 12.53 -22.61
C THR A 60 -19.58 13.98 -22.82
N ASN A 61 -20.38 14.91 -22.28
CA ASN A 61 -20.08 16.34 -22.27
C ASN A 61 -19.05 16.72 -21.18
N TYR A 62 -18.34 15.75 -20.60
CA TYR A 62 -17.34 15.99 -19.57
C TYR A 62 -16.10 16.64 -20.19
N ALA A 63 -15.93 17.94 -19.96
CA ALA A 63 -14.84 18.73 -20.50
C ALA A 63 -13.55 18.51 -19.71
N VAL A 64 -12.72 17.57 -20.18
CA VAL A 64 -11.34 17.39 -19.70
C VAL A 64 -10.38 18.01 -20.70
N SER A 65 -9.68 19.06 -20.31
CA SER A 65 -8.76 19.78 -21.19
C SER A 65 -7.49 18.95 -21.52
N TRP A 66 -7.09 17.98 -20.68
CA TRP A 66 -6.00 17.04 -20.96
C TRP A 66 -6.17 15.74 -20.17
N ILE A 67 -5.62 14.65 -20.72
CA ILE A 67 -5.61 13.35 -20.05
C ILE A 67 -4.20 13.14 -19.50
N PRO A 68 -4.02 12.95 -18.18
CA PRO A 68 -2.70 12.71 -17.61
C PRO A 68 -2.22 11.30 -17.96
N HIS A 69 -0.91 11.14 -18.07
CA HIS A 69 -0.31 9.82 -18.15
C HIS A 69 -0.43 9.10 -16.79
N PHE A 70 -0.51 7.75 -16.80
CA PHE A 70 -0.72 6.99 -15.57
C PHE A 70 0.37 7.21 -14.50
N THR A 71 1.59 7.55 -14.92
CA THR A 71 2.70 7.87 -14.00
C THR A 71 2.44 9.17 -13.23
N SER A 72 1.75 10.15 -13.82
CA SER A 72 1.31 11.35 -13.11
C SER A 72 0.32 11.02 -12.01
N VAL A 73 -0.63 10.11 -12.29
CA VAL A 73 -1.61 9.64 -11.30
C VAL A 73 -0.93 8.93 -10.14
N ILE A 74 0.08 8.09 -10.42
CA ILE A 74 0.92 7.46 -9.39
C ILE A 74 1.57 8.53 -8.52
N ASN A 75 2.25 9.50 -9.13
CA ASN A 75 2.97 10.53 -8.39
C ASN A 75 2.05 11.38 -7.50
N TRP A 76 0.86 11.75 -7.98
CA TRP A 76 -0.11 12.49 -7.17
C TRP A 76 -0.64 11.67 -6.01
N SER A 77 -0.94 10.40 -6.24
CA SER A 77 -1.41 9.48 -5.19
C SER A 77 -0.34 9.24 -4.12
N LEU A 78 0.93 9.05 -4.53
CA LEU A 78 2.06 8.90 -3.60
C LEU A 78 2.31 10.18 -2.81
N ARG A 79 2.23 11.35 -3.44
CA ARG A 79 2.38 12.65 -2.74
C ARG A 79 1.27 12.86 -1.72
N LEU A 80 0.02 12.49 -2.04
CA LEU A 80 -1.06 12.52 -1.08
C LEU A 80 -0.77 11.59 0.11
N GLY A 81 -0.40 10.33 -0.16
CA GLY A 81 -0.07 9.36 0.89
C GLY A 81 1.07 9.82 1.80
N LEU A 82 2.14 10.37 1.23
CA LEU A 82 3.25 10.96 1.98
C LEU A 82 2.80 12.17 2.80
N GLY A 83 1.95 13.03 2.22
CA GLY A 83 1.33 14.16 2.91
C GLY A 83 0.54 13.69 4.14
N CYS A 84 -0.32 12.69 3.99
CA CYS A 84 -1.07 12.10 5.10
C CYS A 84 -0.12 11.54 6.17
N LEU A 85 0.90 10.77 5.77
CA LEU A 85 1.83 10.16 6.71
C LEU A 85 2.66 11.20 7.47
N THR A 86 3.08 12.30 6.82
CA THR A 86 3.90 13.34 7.46
C THR A 86 3.11 14.24 8.40
N GLN A 87 1.80 14.38 8.17
CA GLN A 87 0.91 15.24 8.96
C GLN A 87 0.28 14.53 10.17
N VAL A 88 0.64 13.27 10.43
CA VAL A 88 0.18 12.53 11.60
C VAL A 88 0.55 13.29 12.88
N GLN A 89 -0.44 13.45 13.75
CA GLN A 89 -0.32 14.12 15.04
C GLN A 89 -0.98 13.29 16.14
N ALA A 90 -0.62 13.61 17.37
CA ALA A 90 -1.27 13.08 18.55
C ALA A 90 -2.75 13.49 18.58
N ILE A 91 -3.61 12.54 18.94
CA ILE A 91 -5.04 12.79 19.16
C ILE A 91 -5.39 12.56 20.62
N THR A 92 -6.41 13.27 21.10
CA THR A 92 -6.90 13.17 22.48
C THR A 92 -7.82 11.98 22.70
N LYS A 93 -8.53 11.55 21.65
CA LYS A 93 -9.46 10.43 21.72
C LYS A 93 -8.70 9.11 21.91
N PRO A 94 -9.26 8.16 22.67
CA PRO A 94 -8.67 6.83 22.79
C PRO A 94 -8.69 6.08 21.45
N TRP A 95 -7.60 5.40 21.15
CA TRP A 95 -7.43 4.65 19.92
C TRP A 95 -6.59 3.39 20.14
N VAL A 96 -6.72 2.43 19.23
CA VAL A 96 -5.92 1.19 19.22
C VAL A 96 -5.00 1.17 18.00
N ALA A 97 -3.80 0.63 18.17
CA ALA A 97 -2.87 0.40 17.07
C ALA A 97 -3.12 -0.98 16.46
N ILE A 98 -3.14 -1.08 15.14
CA ILE A 98 -3.05 -2.34 14.40
C ILE A 98 -1.71 -2.35 13.68
N ILE A 99 -0.88 -3.32 13.99
CA ILE A 99 0.49 -3.41 13.49
C ILE A 99 0.66 -4.70 12.71
N ASP A 100 1.16 -4.57 11.49
CA ASP A 100 1.42 -5.71 10.61
C ASP A 100 2.73 -5.52 9.86
N HIS A 101 3.41 -6.64 9.60
CA HIS A 101 4.52 -6.69 8.64
C HIS A 101 4.00 -7.18 7.30
N SER A 102 3.89 -6.26 6.36
CA SER A 102 3.63 -6.59 4.96
C SER A 102 4.87 -7.24 4.34
N ILE A 103 4.62 -8.34 3.64
CA ILE A 103 5.63 -9.17 2.94
C ILE A 103 6.42 -8.40 1.87
N ASP A 104 7.73 -8.56 1.95
CA ASP A 104 8.79 -8.54 0.93
C ASP A 104 8.48 -7.83 -0.41
N ILE A 105 8.92 -6.57 -0.52
CA ILE A 105 9.32 -6.01 -1.82
C ILE A 105 10.75 -6.49 -2.07
N GLY A 106 10.89 -7.68 -2.65
CA GLY A 106 12.20 -8.32 -2.82
C GLY A 106 12.76 -8.83 -1.49
N THR A 107 13.76 -8.14 -0.93
CA THR A 107 14.39 -8.46 0.37
C THR A 107 13.94 -7.54 1.50
N LYS A 108 13.00 -6.63 1.24
CA LYS A 108 12.59 -5.56 2.17
C LYS A 108 11.24 -5.85 2.80
N LYS A 109 11.17 -5.79 4.12
CA LYS A 109 9.91 -5.86 4.88
C LYS A 109 9.34 -4.46 5.07
N ALA A 110 8.03 -4.33 4.96
CA ALA A 110 7.32 -3.11 5.29
C ALA A 110 6.57 -3.29 6.60
N LEU A 111 6.86 -2.45 7.60
CA LEU A 111 6.04 -2.34 8.80
C LEU A 111 4.97 -1.28 8.55
N VAL A 112 3.72 -1.64 8.83
CA VAL A 112 2.58 -0.72 8.76
C VAL A 112 1.97 -0.61 10.15
N VAL A 113 1.77 0.62 10.61
CA VAL A 113 1.06 0.93 11.87
C VAL A 113 -0.18 1.74 11.53
N LEU A 114 -1.35 1.16 11.78
CA LEU A 114 -2.64 1.79 11.62
C LEU A 114 -3.20 2.20 12.98
N ARG A 115 -3.89 3.33 13.03
CA ARG A 115 -4.65 3.83 14.17
C ARG A 115 -6.14 3.71 13.87
N VAL A 116 -6.91 3.22 14.85
CA VAL A 116 -8.39 3.20 14.81
C VAL A 116 -8.93 3.78 16.12
N GLU A 117 -9.77 4.82 16.04
CA GLU A 117 -10.45 5.38 17.23
C GLU A 117 -11.40 4.35 17.85
N VAL A 118 -11.41 4.24 19.17
CA VAL A 118 -12.29 3.29 19.90
C VAL A 118 -13.77 3.62 19.69
N ASP A 119 -14.10 4.90 19.59
CA ASP A 119 -15.44 5.38 19.26
C ASP A 119 -15.91 4.86 17.90
N THR A 120 -15.03 4.83 16.92
CA THR A 120 -15.34 4.34 15.56
C THR A 120 -15.66 2.86 15.59
N LEU A 121 -14.90 2.06 16.35
CA LEU A 121 -15.20 0.64 16.55
C LEU A 121 -16.58 0.43 17.18
N SER A 122 -16.89 1.20 18.22
CA SER A 122 -18.12 1.08 18.99
C SER A 122 -19.36 1.48 18.19
N LYS A 123 -19.26 2.57 17.42
CA LYS A 123 -20.37 3.12 16.62
C LYS A 123 -20.66 2.31 15.36
N ARG A 124 -19.65 1.67 14.79
CA ARG A 124 -19.77 1.00 13.49
C ARG A 124 -20.62 -0.27 13.53
N GLY A 125 -20.53 -1.06 14.61
CA GLY A 125 -21.29 -2.32 14.73
C GLY A 125 -21.01 -3.36 13.64
N ALA A 126 -19.91 -3.20 12.89
CA ALA A 126 -19.51 -4.02 11.75
C ALA A 126 -17.98 -4.04 11.61
N ALA A 127 -17.46 -4.81 10.66
CA ALA A 127 -16.02 -4.87 10.39
C ALA A 127 -15.43 -3.49 10.02
N VAL A 128 -14.23 -3.23 10.52
CA VAL A 128 -13.45 -2.02 10.22
C VAL A 128 -13.14 -1.97 8.72
N ARG A 129 -13.27 -0.79 8.13
CA ARG A 129 -12.91 -0.49 6.73
C ARG A 129 -11.70 0.44 6.71
N LEU A 130 -11.10 0.57 5.53
CA LEU A 130 -9.96 1.45 5.31
C LEU A 130 -10.23 2.91 5.73
N GLU A 131 -11.46 3.39 5.55
CA GLU A 131 -11.89 4.75 5.92
C GLU A 131 -11.91 5.01 7.44
N ASP A 132 -11.94 3.96 8.26
CA ASP A 132 -11.87 4.07 9.73
C ASP A 132 -10.43 4.07 10.25
N CYS A 133 -9.49 3.71 9.38
CA CYS A 133 -8.09 3.54 9.72
C CYS A 133 -7.27 4.74 9.24
N GLU A 134 -6.37 5.20 10.10
CA GLU A 134 -5.34 6.15 9.72
C GLU A 134 -3.98 5.48 9.74
N CYS A 135 -3.21 5.60 8.66
CA CYS A 135 -1.84 5.10 8.64
C CYS A 135 -0.92 6.09 9.35
N ILE A 136 -0.43 5.69 10.53
CA ILE A 136 0.42 6.54 11.39
C ILE A 136 1.91 6.22 11.27
N GLY A 137 2.25 5.07 10.68
CA GLY A 137 3.62 4.63 10.47
C GLY A 137 3.74 3.70 9.26
N LEU A 138 4.76 3.96 8.44
CA LEU A 138 5.18 3.09 7.34
C LEU A 138 6.70 3.13 7.24
N THR A 139 7.37 2.02 7.57
CA THR A 139 8.83 1.89 7.45
C THR A 139 9.17 0.71 6.54
N ILE A 140 10.26 0.83 5.80
CA ILE A 140 10.74 -0.20 4.88
C ILE A 140 12.17 -0.53 5.28
N SER A 141 12.40 -1.78 5.70
CA SER A 141 13.68 -2.23 6.26
C SER A 141 14.10 -3.56 5.64
N GLU A 142 15.38 -3.70 5.28
CA GLU A 142 15.94 -4.98 4.80
C GLU A 142 16.11 -5.98 5.94
N LYS A 143 16.45 -5.48 7.12
CA LYS A 143 16.60 -6.29 8.33
C LYS A 143 15.73 -5.69 9.42
N VAL A 144 14.83 -6.52 9.94
CA VAL A 144 13.96 -6.18 11.06
C VAL A 144 14.40 -6.99 12.27
N THR A 145 14.72 -6.31 13.37
CA THR A 145 14.95 -6.94 14.68
C THR A 145 14.02 -6.32 15.71
N GLY A 146 13.85 -6.96 16.87
CA GLY A 146 13.03 -6.36 17.93
C GLY A 146 13.57 -5.00 18.41
N ASP A 147 14.89 -4.79 18.34
CA ASP A 147 15.52 -3.54 18.77
C ASP A 147 15.31 -2.42 17.74
N THR A 148 15.33 -2.72 16.43
CA THR A 148 14.96 -1.73 15.41
C THR A 148 13.48 -1.37 15.49
N LEU A 149 12.61 -2.36 15.70
CA LEU A 149 11.17 -2.12 15.89
C LEU A 149 10.86 -1.29 17.12
N TYR A 150 11.61 -1.48 18.21
CA TYR A 150 11.49 -0.64 19.39
C TYR A 150 11.67 0.85 19.05
N LEU A 151 12.74 1.19 18.31
CA LEU A 151 13.03 2.57 17.90
C LEU A 151 11.96 3.11 16.93
N GLU A 152 11.51 2.28 15.99
CA GLU A 152 10.44 2.65 15.07
C GLU A 152 9.12 2.95 15.81
N PHE A 153 8.77 2.14 16.82
CA PHE A 153 7.60 2.39 17.68
C PHE A 153 7.76 3.63 18.54
N GLU A 154 8.95 3.89 19.06
CA GLU A 154 9.24 5.12 19.80
C GLU A 154 8.99 6.35 18.92
N GLU A 155 9.52 6.38 17.70
CA GLU A 155 9.30 7.48 16.75
C GLU A 155 7.82 7.65 16.40
N ILE A 156 7.14 6.55 16.03
CA ILE A 156 5.74 6.59 15.59
C ILE A 156 4.82 7.06 16.73
N PHE A 157 4.97 6.50 17.94
CA PHE A 157 4.08 6.80 19.05
C PHE A 157 4.42 8.12 19.77
N ASN A 158 5.66 8.60 19.70
CA ASN A 158 5.98 9.96 20.14
C ASN A 158 5.25 11.01 19.30
N ARG A 159 5.07 10.73 18.00
CA ARG A 159 4.36 11.63 17.07
C ARG A 159 2.84 11.46 17.10
N ALA A 160 2.35 10.23 17.12
CA ALA A 160 0.92 9.90 17.02
C ALA A 160 0.19 9.83 18.38
N GLY A 161 0.92 9.93 19.48
CA GLY A 161 0.43 9.63 20.83
C GLY A 161 0.50 8.13 21.14
N LYS A 162 0.07 7.75 22.35
CA LYS A 162 0.11 6.36 22.82
C LYS A 162 -1.23 5.66 22.56
N PRO A 163 -1.24 4.42 22.03
CA PRO A 163 -2.45 3.63 21.89
C PRO A 163 -2.93 3.07 23.24
N LEU A 164 -4.22 2.79 23.35
CA LEU A 164 -4.79 2.03 24.47
C LEU A 164 -4.42 0.54 24.42
N ALA A 165 -4.29 -0.01 23.22
CA ALA A 165 -3.90 -1.40 23.00
C ALA A 165 -3.23 -1.55 21.64
N ILE A 166 -2.37 -2.56 21.52
CA ILE A 166 -1.69 -2.92 20.27
C ILE A 166 -2.22 -4.27 19.80
N ILE A 167 -2.84 -4.28 18.62
CA ILE A 167 -3.28 -5.47 17.90
C ILE A 167 -2.17 -5.84 16.92
N LYS A 168 -1.74 -7.10 16.94
CA LYS A 168 -0.63 -7.59 16.10
C LYS A 168 -0.71 -9.10 15.89
N ASP A 169 0.05 -9.61 14.94
CA ASP A 169 0.27 -11.04 14.78
C ASP A 169 1.22 -11.62 15.87
N ARG A 170 1.57 -12.90 15.72
CA ARG A 170 2.48 -13.62 16.61
C ARG A 170 3.93 -13.68 16.11
N ASP A 171 4.33 -12.83 15.16
CA ASP A 171 5.72 -12.79 14.70
C ASP A 171 6.67 -12.54 15.89
N ALA A 172 7.73 -13.34 15.97
CA ALA A 172 8.65 -13.30 17.11
C ALA A 172 9.41 -11.97 17.20
N THR A 173 9.70 -11.36 16.06
CA THR A 173 10.41 -10.08 15.97
C THR A 173 9.50 -8.95 16.42
N LEU A 174 8.27 -8.94 15.92
CA LEU A 174 7.23 -7.99 16.30
C LEU A 174 6.89 -8.08 17.79
N ASN A 175 6.74 -9.31 18.31
CA ASN A 175 6.58 -9.58 19.73
C ASN A 175 7.71 -9.00 20.58
N LYS A 176 8.97 -9.18 20.15
CA LYS A 176 10.12 -8.62 20.86
C LYS A 176 10.06 -7.08 20.85
N GLY A 177 9.82 -6.46 19.69
CA GLY A 177 9.76 -5.00 19.57
C GLY A 177 8.67 -4.36 20.41
N VAL A 178 7.44 -4.89 20.34
CA VAL A 178 6.31 -4.39 21.13
C VAL A 178 6.56 -4.56 22.63
N ARG A 179 7.11 -5.71 23.05
CA ARG A 179 7.47 -5.93 24.46
C ARG A 179 8.54 -4.94 24.94
N LEU A 180 9.60 -4.74 24.16
CA LEU A 180 10.66 -3.79 24.50
C LEU A 180 10.09 -2.38 24.66
N TRP A 181 9.24 -1.94 23.72
CA TRP A 181 8.61 -0.62 23.77
C TRP A 181 7.64 -0.46 24.93
N SER A 182 6.78 -1.46 25.16
CA SER A 182 5.78 -1.42 26.23
C SER A 182 6.41 -1.42 27.62
N ASN A 183 7.56 -2.06 27.80
CA ASN A 183 8.26 -2.09 29.10
C ASN A 183 8.91 -0.75 29.47
N GLN A 184 9.11 0.16 28.51
CA GLN A 184 9.60 1.53 28.78
C GLN A 184 8.48 2.50 29.17
N GLN A 185 7.21 2.07 29.12
CA GLN A 185 6.08 2.90 29.48
C GLN A 185 5.79 2.79 30.99
N GLU A 186 5.35 3.88 31.61
CA GLU A 186 4.92 3.88 33.04
C GLU A 186 3.87 2.82 33.32
N VAL A 187 2.91 2.68 32.39
CA VAL A 187 1.91 1.62 32.38
C VAL A 187 2.07 0.82 31.08
N PRO A 188 2.36 -0.49 31.15
CA PRO A 188 2.47 -1.33 29.98
C PRO A 188 1.19 -1.30 29.15
N VAL A 189 1.33 -1.12 27.84
CA VAL A 189 0.20 -1.12 26.91
C VAL A 189 -0.22 -2.56 26.62
N PRO A 190 -1.50 -2.93 26.81
CA PRO A 190 -1.97 -4.27 26.55
C PRO A 190 -1.84 -4.64 25.06
N THR A 191 -1.49 -5.90 24.81
CA THR A 191 -1.39 -6.46 23.46
C THR A 191 -2.51 -7.45 23.19
N ILE A 192 -3.08 -7.41 21.98
CA ILE A 192 -4.11 -8.32 21.50
C ILE A 192 -3.54 -9.07 20.30
N ASP A 193 -3.50 -10.40 20.38
CA ASP A 193 -3.03 -11.23 19.27
C ASP A 193 -4.14 -11.41 18.22
N ASP A 194 -3.74 -11.43 16.95
CA ASP A 194 -4.59 -11.88 15.85
C ASP A 194 -5.07 -13.32 16.12
N ILE A 195 -6.39 -13.49 16.16
CA ILE A 195 -7.05 -14.78 16.39
C ILE A 195 -6.77 -15.79 15.26
N GLY A 196 -6.67 -15.34 14.01
CA GLY A 196 -6.35 -16.18 12.86
C GLY A 196 -4.96 -16.78 12.98
N HIS A 197 -3.96 -15.94 13.31
CA HIS A 197 -2.60 -16.41 13.59
C HIS A 197 -2.56 -17.33 14.82
N THR A 198 -3.29 -16.99 15.88
CA THR A 198 -3.39 -17.80 17.09
C THR A 198 -3.90 -19.21 16.80
N ILE A 199 -5.00 -19.32 16.04
CA ILE A 199 -5.59 -20.60 15.64
C ILE A 199 -4.64 -21.35 14.70
N ALA A 200 -4.04 -20.67 13.72
CA ALA A 200 -3.10 -21.28 12.79
C ALA A 200 -1.89 -21.89 13.53
N THR A 201 -1.30 -21.18 14.49
CA THR A 201 -0.23 -21.72 15.34
C THR A 201 -0.69 -22.94 16.14
N ALA A 202 -1.90 -22.91 16.71
CA ALA A 202 -2.44 -24.03 17.48
C ALA A 202 -2.65 -25.28 16.60
N LEU A 203 -3.24 -25.10 15.42
CA LEU A 203 -3.42 -26.17 14.44
C LEU A 203 -2.06 -26.72 13.99
N LYS A 204 -1.09 -25.84 13.70
CA LYS A 204 0.26 -26.26 13.34
C LYS A 204 0.88 -27.12 14.44
N ALA A 205 0.84 -26.67 15.69
CA ALA A 205 1.39 -27.40 16.83
C ALA A 205 0.74 -28.79 17.01
N GLN A 206 -0.56 -28.90 16.71
CA GLN A 206 -1.30 -30.17 16.78
C GLN A 206 -0.92 -31.14 15.66
N PHE A 207 -0.78 -30.66 14.42
CA PHE A 207 -0.66 -31.54 13.25
C PHE A 207 0.78 -31.71 12.73
N GLU A 208 1.69 -30.76 12.94
CA GLU A 208 3.04 -30.74 12.34
C GLU A 208 3.87 -32.01 12.64
N LYS A 209 3.64 -32.62 13.80
CA LYS A 209 4.37 -33.82 14.21
C LYS A 209 3.83 -35.11 13.59
N LEU A 210 2.59 -35.11 13.10
CA LEU A 210 1.93 -36.30 12.56
C LEU A 210 2.46 -36.65 11.17
N ASP A 211 2.85 -37.90 10.96
CA ASP A 211 3.45 -38.33 9.69
C ASP A 211 2.46 -38.25 8.51
N ILE A 212 1.16 -38.45 8.77
CA ILE A 212 0.13 -38.26 7.76
C ILE A 212 0.06 -36.80 7.27
N TYR A 213 0.23 -35.84 8.18
CA TYR A 213 0.21 -34.41 7.85
C TYR A 213 1.49 -34.01 7.09
N LYS A 214 2.66 -34.52 7.49
CA LYS A 214 3.91 -34.34 6.74
C LYS A 214 3.80 -34.89 5.32
N ARG A 215 3.22 -36.09 5.16
CA ARG A 215 2.99 -36.68 3.83
C ARG A 215 2.03 -35.84 3.00
N PHE A 216 0.93 -35.37 3.60
CA PHE A 216 -0.03 -34.50 2.93
C PHE A 216 0.61 -33.19 2.45
N THR A 217 1.31 -32.47 3.33
CA THR A 217 1.96 -31.19 2.96
C THR A 217 3.05 -31.38 1.91
N ALA A 218 3.79 -32.48 1.94
CA ALA A 218 4.77 -32.83 0.89
C ALA A 218 4.10 -33.04 -0.48
N LEU A 219 2.98 -33.77 -0.53
CA LEU A 219 2.23 -34.00 -1.77
C LEU A 219 1.67 -32.69 -2.34
N ILE A 220 1.05 -31.86 -1.50
CA ILE A 220 0.52 -30.54 -1.92
C ILE A 220 1.66 -29.64 -2.40
N SER A 221 2.80 -29.61 -1.70
CA SER A 221 3.96 -28.81 -2.08
C SER A 221 4.56 -29.25 -3.41
N HIS A 222 4.62 -30.57 -3.65
CA HIS A 222 5.07 -31.13 -4.91
C HIS A 222 4.12 -30.77 -6.05
N GLY A 223 2.81 -30.99 -5.89
CA GLY A 223 1.81 -30.61 -6.89
C GLY A 223 1.84 -29.12 -7.21
N ALA A 224 1.94 -28.27 -6.18
CA ALA A 224 2.10 -26.83 -6.36
C ALA A 224 3.39 -26.46 -7.11
N LYS A 225 4.49 -27.21 -6.92
CA LYS A 225 5.75 -27.01 -7.66
C LYS A 225 5.60 -27.39 -9.13
N CYS A 226 4.98 -28.52 -9.42
CA CYS A 226 4.71 -28.95 -10.79
C CYS A 226 3.84 -27.95 -11.52
N MET A 227 2.73 -27.47 -10.91
CA MET A 227 1.86 -26.45 -11.52
C MET A 227 2.60 -25.14 -11.83
N ARG A 228 3.54 -24.71 -10.98
CA ARG A 228 4.36 -23.50 -11.21
C ARG A 228 5.23 -23.59 -12.47
N GLN A 229 5.51 -24.79 -12.95
CA GLN A 229 6.34 -25.04 -14.13
C GLN A 229 5.50 -25.32 -15.38
N THR A 230 4.20 -24.99 -15.36
CA THR A 230 3.27 -25.18 -16.47
C THR A 230 2.63 -23.85 -16.89
N GLU A 231 1.99 -23.86 -18.06
CA GLU A 231 1.17 -22.74 -18.53
C GLU A 231 -0.01 -22.41 -17.59
N LEU A 232 -0.36 -23.33 -16.68
CA LEU A 232 -1.40 -23.14 -15.65
C LEU A 232 -0.90 -22.38 -14.42
N ALA A 233 0.33 -21.86 -14.42
CA ALA A 233 0.88 -21.12 -13.29
C ALA A 233 0.00 -19.92 -12.87
N PHE A 234 -0.76 -19.32 -13.79
CA PHE A 234 -1.68 -18.22 -13.52
C PHE A 234 -2.91 -18.63 -12.69
N LEU A 235 -3.25 -19.94 -12.63
CA LEU A 235 -4.33 -20.46 -11.80
C LEU A 235 -3.95 -20.59 -10.32
N LYS A 236 -2.70 -20.28 -9.96
CA LYS A 236 -2.25 -20.32 -8.58
C LYS A 236 -2.98 -19.24 -7.75
N TRP A 237 -3.66 -19.68 -6.70
CA TRP A 237 -4.01 -18.81 -5.58
C TRP A 237 -2.73 -18.38 -4.85
N PHE A 238 -2.46 -17.08 -4.78
CA PHE A 238 -1.31 -16.51 -4.05
C PHE A 238 -1.50 -16.70 -2.54
N ASN A 239 -1.29 -17.92 -2.04
CA ASN A 239 -0.99 -18.09 -0.63
C ASN A 239 0.45 -17.64 -0.43
N LYS A 240 0.61 -16.40 0.04
CA LYS A 240 1.85 -15.89 0.58
C LYS A 240 2.28 -16.86 1.68
N THR A 241 3.31 -17.64 1.42
CA THR A 241 3.93 -18.53 2.40
C THR A 241 4.60 -17.65 3.47
N GLY A 242 3.81 -17.21 4.44
CA GLY A 242 4.28 -17.18 5.80
C GLY A 242 4.54 -18.64 6.18
N HIS A 243 5.76 -18.96 6.54
CA HIS A 243 5.99 -20.15 7.33
C HIS A 243 5.02 -20.06 8.53
N PHE A 244 4.09 -21.02 8.61
CA PHE A 244 3.27 -21.21 9.80
C PHE A 244 4.15 -21.27 11.05
#